data_AF-A0A9X4KXE2-F1
#
_entry.id   AF-A0A9X4KXE2-F1
#
_cell.length_a   1.000
_cell.length_b   1.000
_cell.length_c   1.000
_cell.angle_alpha   90.00
_cell.angle_beta   90.00
_cell.angle_gamma   90.00
#
_symmetry.space_group_name_H-M   'P 1'
#
loop_
_entity.id
_entity.type
_entity.pdbx_description
1 polymer ?
#
loop_
_entity_poly.entity_id
_entity_poly.type
_entity_poly.pdbx_seq_one_letter_code
_entity_poly.pdbx_strand_id
1 'polypeptide(L)'
;MAHGKGNSNEKIVFVGDSRIRKPHPDKPAPPDYTAFPGKSEAFIPNFLLKEWMAGVVVLVGFLTLTIAEPAPLGYPANPLNGAFIPMPDWYFLFIYQLLKYPYTSENYIVLGTIGIPAIMFGALFLAPFLDTGKERRFYRRPIASALMFVTLIASVYLTWVSWHHYTKELEANGTIPEHIEREMKSEEQIAEGKGRFIYGKEKVPALVAPEDEAFSVTMKAQCIACHGTELQGQVGPMLAGIGDTLSHDEIKEIVTNGKGDGMPSFKGTLSDEEIDKVATWLAKQKVAAE
;
A
#
# COMPACT_ATOMS: atom_id res chain seq x y z
N MET A 1 48.44 -15.87 27.79
CA MET A 1 49.60 -15.87 26.86
C MET A 1 50.13 -17.28 26.74
N ALA A 2 49.78 -17.99 25.68
CA ALA A 2 50.55 -19.08 25.08
C ALA A 2 49.88 -19.46 23.76
N HIS A 3 50.26 -18.77 22.68
CA HIS A 3 50.00 -19.25 21.34
C HIS A 3 50.81 -20.53 21.11
N GLY A 4 50.15 -21.60 20.67
CA GLY A 4 50.78 -22.80 20.15
C GLY A 4 49.97 -23.33 18.98
N LYS A 5 50.56 -23.29 17.78
CA LYS A 5 49.99 -23.86 16.56
C LYS A 5 49.92 -25.39 16.68
N GLY A 6 48.80 -25.98 16.28
CA GLY A 6 48.75 -27.34 15.73
C GLY A 6 48.30 -28.45 16.67
N ASN A 7 46.99 -28.75 16.69
CA ASN A 7 46.48 -30.11 16.48
C ASN A 7 44.95 -30.08 16.32
N SER A 8 44.44 -30.36 15.12
CA SER A 8 43.00 -30.31 14.79
C SER A 8 42.24 -31.60 15.13
N ASN A 9 42.76 -32.43 16.04
CA ASN A 9 42.16 -33.70 16.46
C ASN A 9 42.04 -33.84 17.98
N GLU A 10 42.08 -32.73 18.73
CA GLU A 10 41.83 -32.77 20.16
C GLU A 10 40.33 -33.01 20.41
N LYS A 11 39.98 -34.27 20.66
CA LYS A 11 38.66 -34.67 21.15
C LYS A 11 38.50 -34.04 22.53
N ILE A 12 37.75 -32.95 22.62
CA ILE A 12 37.37 -32.34 23.90
C ILE A 12 36.51 -33.37 24.64
N VAL A 13 37.13 -34.11 25.57
CA VAL A 13 36.44 -35.00 26.49
C VAL A 13 36.09 -34.18 27.72
N PHE A 14 34.80 -33.90 27.91
CA PHE A 14 34.32 -33.35 29.17
C PHE A 14 34.49 -34.41 30.24
N VAL A 15 35.60 -34.35 30.98
CA VAL A 15 35.72 -35.05 32.25
C VAL A 15 34.89 -34.23 33.24
N GLY A 16 33.60 -34.53 33.31
CA GLY A 16 32.83 -34.18 34.49
C GLY A 16 33.53 -34.88 35.65
N ASP A 17 34.11 -34.12 36.58
CA ASP A 17 34.65 -34.69 37.81
C ASP A 17 33.54 -35.55 38.42
N SER A 18 33.76 -36.87 38.47
CA SER A 18 32.77 -37.84 38.92
C SER A 18 32.38 -37.65 40.39
N ARG A 19 33.10 -36.77 41.11
CA ARG A 19 32.81 -36.32 42.47
C ARG A 19 31.73 -35.25 42.53
N ILE A 20 31.41 -34.59 41.43
CA ILE A 20 30.34 -33.59 41.37
C ILE A 20 29.04 -34.31 40.99
N ARG A 21 28.15 -34.48 41.95
CA ARG A 21 26.81 -35.03 41.70
C ARG A 21 26.11 -34.17 40.65
N LYS A 22 25.64 -34.78 39.57
CA LYS A 22 24.80 -34.12 38.57
C LYS A 22 23.64 -33.43 39.30
N PRO A 23 23.44 -32.11 39.15
CA PRO A 23 22.34 -31.44 39.80
C PRO A 23 21.02 -32.08 39.34
N HIS A 24 20.04 -32.10 40.24
CA HIS A 24 18.74 -32.79 40.11
C HIS A 24 18.24 -32.90 38.65
N PRO A 25 17.80 -34.09 38.19
CA PRO A 25 17.29 -34.30 36.83
C PRO A 25 16.09 -33.40 36.49
N ASP A 26 15.45 -32.84 37.51
CA ASP A 26 14.29 -31.96 37.43
C ASP A 26 14.64 -30.51 37.04
N LYS A 27 15.94 -30.16 36.99
CA LYS A 27 16.42 -28.85 36.53
C LYS A 27 17.00 -29.00 35.12
N PRO A 28 16.36 -28.45 34.08
CA PRO A 28 16.94 -28.47 32.73
C PRO A 28 18.26 -27.69 32.76
N ALA A 29 19.37 -28.39 32.54
CA ALA A 29 20.65 -27.73 32.31
C ALA A 29 20.55 -26.97 30.97
N PRO A 30 21.07 -25.74 30.87
CA PRO A 30 21.12 -25.03 29.59
C PRO A 30 21.89 -25.88 28.56
N PRO A 31 21.46 -25.90 27.29
CA PRO A 31 22.11 -26.68 26.24
C PRO A 31 23.61 -26.35 26.17
N ASP A 32 24.44 -27.37 26.03
CA ASP A 32 25.89 -27.18 25.96
C ASP A 32 26.30 -26.71 24.55
N TYR A 33 26.54 -25.41 24.41
CA TYR A 33 26.94 -24.77 23.15
C TYR A 33 28.41 -25.07 22.76
N THR A 34 29.17 -25.74 23.63
CA THR A 34 30.55 -26.14 23.34
C THR A 34 30.64 -27.36 22.42
N ALA A 35 29.52 -28.08 22.19
CA ALA A 35 29.46 -29.21 21.26
C ALA A 35 29.67 -28.81 19.79
N PHE A 36 29.50 -27.53 19.44
CA PHE A 36 29.69 -27.00 18.09
C PHE A 36 30.50 -25.68 18.11
N PRO A 37 31.78 -25.73 18.51
CA PRO A 37 32.59 -24.53 18.67
C PRO A 37 32.73 -23.79 17.32
N GLY A 38 32.38 -22.51 17.31
CA GLY A 38 32.43 -21.65 16.12
C GLY A 38 31.23 -21.73 15.16
N LYS A 39 30.25 -22.62 15.40
CA LYS A 39 29.03 -22.74 14.58
C LYS A 39 27.75 -22.33 15.30
N SER A 40 27.73 -22.40 16.64
CA SER A 40 26.57 -22.00 17.46
C SER A 40 26.94 -20.87 18.40
N GLU A 41 26.04 -19.90 18.52
CA GLU A 41 26.10 -18.83 19.51
C GLU A 41 24.87 -18.86 20.43
N ALA A 42 25.00 -18.30 21.63
CA ALA A 42 23.87 -18.18 22.54
C ALA A 42 22.80 -17.26 21.94
N PHE A 43 21.54 -17.71 21.97
CA PHE A 43 20.41 -16.94 21.44
C PHE A 43 20.30 -15.57 22.13
N ILE A 44 20.33 -15.56 23.47
CA ILE A 44 20.41 -14.35 24.29
C ILE A 44 21.78 -14.32 24.97
N PRO A 45 22.51 -13.17 24.94
CA PRO A 45 22.16 -11.91 24.28
C PRO A 45 22.67 -11.81 22.82
N ASN A 46 23.58 -12.68 22.40
CA ASN A 46 24.43 -12.45 21.22
C ASN A 46 23.66 -12.46 19.90
N PHE A 47 22.94 -13.54 19.60
CA PHE A 47 22.17 -13.65 18.35
C PHE A 47 21.04 -12.62 18.32
N LEU A 48 20.28 -12.50 19.40
CA LEU A 48 19.16 -11.55 19.50
C LEU A 48 19.62 -10.12 19.23
N LEU A 49 20.76 -9.69 19.80
CA LEU A 49 21.28 -8.34 19.60
C LEU A 49 21.74 -8.13 18.15
N LYS A 50 22.38 -9.13 17.51
CA LYS A 50 22.74 -9.06 16.08
C LYS A 50 21.53 -8.95 15.17
N GLU A 51 20.49 -9.77 15.41
CA GLU A 51 19.24 -9.72 14.64
C GLU A 51 18.50 -8.38 14.85
N TRP A 52 18.51 -7.83 16.07
CA TRP A 52 17.98 -6.49 16.33
C TRP A 52 18.75 -5.40 15.58
N MET A 53 20.09 -5.48 15.57
CA MET A 53 20.90 -4.53 14.79
C MET A 53 20.58 -4.62 13.30
N ALA A 54 20.48 -5.83 12.74
CA ALA A 54 20.07 -6.04 11.36
C ALA A 54 18.65 -5.50 11.10
N GLY A 55 17.71 -5.77 12.01
CA GLY A 55 16.35 -5.27 11.95
C GLY A 55 16.26 -3.74 11.99
N VAL A 56 17.07 -3.08 12.82
CA VAL A 56 17.18 -1.61 12.86
C VAL A 56 17.73 -1.07 11.55
N VAL A 57 18.76 -1.70 10.97
CA VAL A 57 19.31 -1.28 9.66
C VAL A 57 18.25 -1.40 8.57
N VAL A 58 17.52 -2.50 8.52
CA VAL A 58 16.42 -2.70 7.55
C VAL A 58 15.30 -1.69 7.78
N LEU A 59 14.91 -1.45 9.04
CA LEU A 59 13.87 -0.48 9.39
C LEU A 59 14.27 0.94 9.01
N VAL A 60 15.49 1.36 9.32
CA VAL A 60 16.00 2.69 8.92
C VAL A 60 16.04 2.80 7.40
N GLY A 61 16.55 1.78 6.69
CA GLY A 61 16.53 1.75 5.23
C GLY A 61 15.12 1.87 4.65
N PHE A 62 14.16 1.12 5.19
CA PHE A 62 12.76 1.20 4.79
C PHE A 62 12.16 2.57 5.08
N LEU A 63 12.38 3.13 6.28
CA LEU A 63 11.90 4.47 6.62
C LEU A 63 12.51 5.54 5.70
N THR A 64 13.80 5.46 5.40
CA THR A 64 14.45 6.37 4.44
C THR A 64 13.83 6.27 3.05
N LEU A 65 13.51 5.05 2.59
CA LEU A 65 12.81 4.85 1.32
C LEU A 65 11.42 5.48 1.35
N THR A 66 10.63 5.26 2.41
CA THR A 66 9.28 5.83 2.52
C THR A 66 9.24 7.36 2.66
N ILE A 67 10.35 7.95 3.10
CA ILE A 67 10.50 9.41 3.16
C ILE A 67 10.94 9.95 1.79
N ALA A 68 11.88 9.27 1.13
CA ALA A 68 12.42 9.67 -0.17
C ALA A 68 11.39 9.52 -1.30
N GLU A 69 10.74 8.37 -1.39
CA GLU A 69 9.76 8.05 -2.41
C GLU A 69 8.36 7.94 -1.79
N PRO A 70 7.36 8.73 -2.26
CA PRO A 70 6.00 8.59 -1.77
C PRO A 70 5.43 7.24 -2.19
N ALA A 71 4.56 6.67 -1.36
CA ALA A 71 3.82 5.49 -1.77
C ALA A 71 2.98 5.81 -3.03
N PRO A 72 3.03 4.98 -4.08
CA PRO A 72 2.32 5.20 -5.35
C PRO A 72 0.82 4.89 -5.20
N LEU A 73 0.15 5.63 -4.33
CA LEU A 73 -1.29 5.51 -4.05
C LEU A 73 -2.06 6.42 -5.02
N GLY A 74 -3.01 5.82 -5.75
CA GLY A 74 -3.95 6.55 -6.61
C GLY A 74 -4.96 7.41 -5.83
N TYR A 75 -5.87 8.04 -6.57
CA TYR A 75 -7.00 8.76 -5.96
C TYR A 75 -8.06 7.75 -5.50
N PRO A 76 -8.97 8.12 -4.60
CA PRO A 76 -10.14 7.27 -4.33
C PRO A 76 -10.94 7.02 -5.59
N ALA A 77 -11.51 5.82 -5.65
CA ALA A 77 -12.26 5.36 -6.80
C ALA A 77 -13.42 6.32 -7.10
N ASN A 78 -13.40 6.89 -8.31
CA ASN A 78 -14.51 7.65 -8.84
C ASN A 78 -15.29 6.76 -9.83
N PRO A 79 -16.54 6.39 -9.54
CA PRO A 79 -17.33 5.51 -10.41
C PRO A 79 -17.69 6.15 -11.76
N LEU A 80 -17.51 7.46 -11.93
CA LEU A 80 -17.79 8.19 -13.17
C LEU A 80 -16.55 8.32 -14.07
N ASN A 81 -15.35 7.92 -13.60
CA ASN A 81 -14.13 7.99 -14.40
C ASN A 81 -13.91 6.68 -15.18
N GLY A 82 -14.29 6.67 -16.46
CA GLY A 82 -14.06 5.54 -17.36
C GLY A 82 -12.67 5.48 -18.01
N ALA A 83 -11.81 6.49 -17.80
CA ALA A 83 -10.48 6.56 -18.41
C ALA A 83 -9.39 5.81 -17.62
N PHE A 84 -9.75 5.25 -16.45
CA PHE A 84 -8.83 4.51 -15.60
C PHE A 84 -8.54 3.11 -16.17
N ILE A 85 -7.26 2.77 -16.33
CA ILE A 85 -6.82 1.42 -16.72
C ILE A 85 -6.58 0.61 -15.45
N PRO A 86 -7.44 -0.35 -15.09
CA PRO A 86 -7.30 -1.10 -13.84
C PRO A 86 -6.14 -2.09 -13.93
N MET A 87 -5.12 -1.85 -13.11
CA MET A 87 -3.97 -2.73 -12.90
C MET A 87 -3.88 -3.10 -11.41
N PRO A 88 -3.63 -4.37 -11.06
CA PRO A 88 -3.35 -4.75 -9.68
C PRO A 88 -1.92 -4.37 -9.27
N ASP A 89 -1.65 -4.41 -7.96
CA ASP A 89 -0.32 -4.11 -7.42
C ASP A 89 0.79 -5.01 -7.99
N TRP A 90 2.04 -4.51 -7.91
CA TRP A 90 3.23 -5.14 -8.49
C TRP A 90 3.43 -6.61 -8.11
N TYR A 91 3.03 -7.01 -6.90
CA TYR A 91 3.15 -8.38 -6.40
C TYR A 91 2.09 -9.34 -6.96
N PHE A 92 1.10 -8.85 -7.69
CA PHE A 92 0.10 -9.66 -8.40
C PHE A 92 0.28 -9.67 -9.92
N LEU A 93 1.19 -8.87 -10.47
CA LEU A 93 1.35 -8.70 -11.92
C LEU A 93 1.63 -10.02 -12.66
N PHE A 94 2.43 -10.92 -12.08
CA PHE A 94 2.73 -12.20 -12.73
C PHE A 94 1.49 -13.09 -12.89
N ILE A 95 0.61 -13.12 -11.88
CA ILE A 95 -0.65 -13.89 -11.95
C ILE A 95 -1.64 -13.17 -12.86
N TYR A 96 -1.70 -11.85 -12.80
CA TYR A 96 -2.53 -11.05 -13.69
C TYR A 96 -2.19 -11.31 -15.17
N GLN A 97 -0.90 -11.28 -15.52
CA GLN A 97 -0.45 -11.60 -16.87
C GLN A 97 -0.71 -13.07 -17.24
N LEU A 98 -0.53 -13.99 -16.29
CA LEU A 98 -0.86 -15.39 -16.50
C LEU A 98 -2.35 -15.54 -16.85
N LEU A 99 -3.25 -14.83 -16.18
CA LEU A 99 -4.70 -14.85 -16.43
C LEU A 99 -5.12 -14.18 -17.75
N LYS A 100 -4.23 -13.44 -18.43
CA LYS A 100 -4.51 -12.90 -19.77
C LYS A 100 -4.33 -13.95 -20.88
N TYR A 101 -3.64 -15.06 -20.60
CA TYR A 101 -3.41 -16.07 -21.62
C TYR A 101 -4.62 -16.99 -21.84
N PRO A 102 -4.89 -17.45 -23.07
CA PRO A 102 -6.11 -18.19 -23.41
C PRO A 102 -6.23 -19.54 -22.69
N TYR A 103 -5.12 -20.12 -22.24
CA TYR A 103 -5.10 -21.40 -21.52
C TYR A 103 -5.43 -21.27 -20.01
N THR A 104 -5.53 -20.06 -19.51
CA THR A 104 -5.79 -19.70 -18.10
C THR A 104 -6.90 -18.67 -17.95
N SER A 105 -7.40 -18.15 -19.08
CA SER A 105 -8.48 -17.19 -19.19
C SER A 105 -9.73 -17.81 -19.80
N GLU A 106 -10.75 -16.99 -20.05
CA GLU A 106 -12.00 -17.36 -20.71
C GLU A 106 -12.67 -18.58 -20.04
N ASN A 107 -12.83 -19.68 -20.77
CA ASN A 107 -13.42 -20.92 -20.26
C ASN A 107 -12.58 -21.59 -19.16
N TYR A 108 -11.30 -21.23 -19.03
CA TYR A 108 -10.37 -21.77 -18.04
C TYR A 108 -10.09 -20.80 -16.89
N ILE A 109 -10.89 -19.73 -16.74
CA ILE A 109 -10.66 -18.72 -15.70
C ILE A 109 -10.64 -19.31 -14.28
N VAL A 110 -11.47 -20.31 -13.99
CA VAL A 110 -11.48 -21.00 -12.69
C VAL A 110 -10.19 -21.79 -12.46
N LEU A 111 -9.67 -22.42 -13.52
CA LEU A 111 -8.39 -23.12 -13.47
C LEU A 111 -7.24 -22.14 -13.21
N GLY A 112 -7.23 -20.99 -13.88
CA GLY A 112 -6.20 -19.97 -13.69
C GLY A 112 -6.24 -19.30 -12.31
N THR A 113 -7.44 -18.93 -11.84
CA THR A 113 -7.63 -18.15 -10.60
C THR A 113 -7.57 -19.00 -9.33
N ILE A 114 -8.11 -20.21 -9.35
CA ILE A 114 -8.17 -21.10 -8.18
C ILE A 114 -7.24 -22.29 -8.36
N GLY A 115 -7.27 -22.93 -9.53
CA GLY A 115 -6.52 -24.16 -9.80
C GLY A 115 -5.01 -24.00 -9.68
N ILE A 116 -4.43 -23.05 -10.41
CA ILE A 116 -2.96 -22.84 -10.41
C ILE A 116 -2.44 -22.45 -9.02
N PRO A 117 -3.02 -21.46 -8.30
CA PRO A 117 -2.59 -21.16 -6.95
C PRO A 117 -2.74 -22.36 -6.02
N ALA A 118 -3.85 -23.10 -6.07
CA ALA A 118 -4.06 -24.28 -5.23
C ALA A 118 -3.00 -25.36 -5.50
N ILE A 119 -2.61 -25.59 -6.75
CA ILE A 119 -1.53 -26.52 -7.10
C ILE A 119 -0.19 -26.01 -6.58
N MET A 120 0.13 -24.73 -6.71
CA MET A 120 1.38 -24.16 -6.21
C MET A 120 1.49 -24.26 -4.68
N PHE A 121 0.47 -23.83 -3.95
CA PHE A 121 0.44 -23.92 -2.49
C PHE A 121 0.40 -25.38 -2.02
N GLY A 122 -0.35 -26.23 -2.71
CA GLY A 122 -0.39 -27.67 -2.44
C GLY A 122 0.98 -28.32 -2.65
N ALA A 123 1.69 -27.98 -3.72
CA ALA A 123 3.04 -28.47 -3.98
C ALA A 123 4.03 -28.01 -2.91
N LEU A 124 3.93 -26.76 -2.44
CA LEU A 124 4.76 -26.26 -1.35
C LEU A 124 4.45 -26.95 -0.02
N PHE A 125 3.16 -27.17 0.28
CA PHE A 125 2.71 -27.91 1.46
C PHE A 125 3.20 -29.36 1.43
N LEU A 126 3.19 -29.99 0.25
CA LEU A 126 3.68 -31.35 0.04
C LEU A 126 5.20 -31.43 -0.14
N ALA A 127 5.91 -30.31 -0.23
CA ALA A 127 7.36 -30.27 -0.46
C ALA A 127 8.17 -31.15 0.53
N PRO A 128 7.86 -31.21 1.85
CA PRO A 128 8.56 -32.08 2.79
C PRO A 128 8.44 -33.58 2.46
N PHE A 129 7.37 -33.98 1.78
CA PHE A 129 7.10 -35.38 1.40
C PHE A 129 7.60 -35.70 -0.01
N LEU A 130 7.54 -34.72 -0.92
CA LEU A 130 8.00 -34.87 -2.30
C LEU A 130 9.53 -34.85 -2.41
N ASP A 131 10.20 -34.10 -1.54
CA ASP A 131 11.67 -33.96 -1.54
C ASP A 131 12.32 -34.75 -0.39
N THR A 132 12.33 -36.09 -0.55
CA THR A 132 12.88 -37.04 0.42
C THR A 132 14.42 -37.11 0.44
N GLY A 133 15.11 -36.17 -0.22
CA GLY A 133 16.56 -36.14 -0.28
C GLY A 133 17.21 -35.97 1.11
N LYS A 134 18.31 -36.70 1.37
CA LYS A 134 19.05 -36.61 2.65
C LYS A 134 19.75 -35.26 2.83
N GLU A 135 20.30 -34.72 1.74
CA GLU A 135 21.01 -33.46 1.71
C GLU A 135 20.05 -32.29 1.73
N ARG A 136 20.23 -31.25 2.55
CA ARG A 136 19.29 -30.10 2.64
C ARG A 136 19.72 -28.84 1.89
N ARG A 137 20.93 -28.83 1.32
CA ARG A 137 21.50 -27.64 0.67
C ARG A 137 20.99 -27.52 -0.76
N PHE A 138 20.57 -26.33 -1.19
CA PHE A 138 19.94 -26.11 -2.51
C PHE A 138 20.80 -26.65 -3.66
N TYR A 139 22.10 -26.34 -3.68
CA TYR A 139 23.03 -26.79 -4.73
C TYR A 139 23.28 -28.31 -4.78
N ARG A 140 22.85 -29.06 -3.76
CA ARG A 140 22.88 -30.54 -3.76
C ARG A 140 21.52 -31.15 -4.18
N ARG A 141 20.51 -30.33 -4.43
CA ARG A 141 19.17 -30.71 -4.88
C ARG A 141 18.88 -30.08 -6.25
N PRO A 142 19.48 -30.60 -7.34
CA PRO A 142 19.40 -29.95 -8.65
C PRO A 142 17.97 -29.84 -9.17
N ILE A 143 17.11 -30.84 -8.96
CA ILE A 143 15.72 -30.84 -9.43
C ILE A 143 14.88 -29.80 -8.69
N ALA A 144 14.84 -29.87 -7.35
CA ALA A 144 14.07 -28.93 -6.53
C ALA A 144 14.54 -27.48 -6.73
N SER A 145 15.86 -27.28 -6.82
CA SER A 145 16.42 -25.94 -7.06
C SER A 145 16.12 -25.44 -8.46
N ALA A 146 16.20 -26.30 -9.49
CA ALA A 146 15.82 -25.91 -10.84
C ALA A 146 14.35 -25.50 -10.92
N LEU A 147 13.43 -26.26 -10.30
CA LEU A 147 12.01 -25.89 -10.24
C LEU A 147 11.79 -24.55 -9.51
N MET A 148 12.50 -24.31 -8.40
CA MET A 148 12.45 -23.02 -7.69
C MET A 148 12.90 -21.87 -8.60
N PHE A 149 14.05 -22.00 -9.27
CA PHE A 149 14.56 -20.95 -10.16
C PHE A 149 13.70 -20.73 -11.39
N VAL A 150 13.18 -21.80 -12.01
CA VAL A 150 12.24 -21.68 -13.13
C VAL A 150 10.98 -20.93 -12.70
N THR A 151 10.44 -21.24 -11.52
CA THR A 151 9.27 -20.53 -10.96
C THR A 151 9.59 -19.06 -10.73
N LEU A 152 10.73 -18.74 -10.12
CA LEU A 152 11.16 -17.34 -9.89
C LEU A 152 11.37 -16.58 -11.20
N ILE A 153 12.04 -17.18 -12.18
CA ILE A 153 12.28 -16.58 -13.49
C ILE A 153 10.95 -16.37 -14.22
N ALA A 154 10.02 -17.33 -14.16
CA ALA A 154 8.69 -17.19 -14.74
C ALA A 154 7.91 -16.05 -14.08
N SER A 155 7.92 -15.93 -12.75
CA SER A 155 7.28 -14.81 -12.05
C SER A 155 7.88 -13.46 -12.47
N VAL A 156 9.20 -13.33 -12.53
CA VAL A 156 9.87 -12.09 -12.97
C VAL A 156 9.53 -11.76 -14.42
N TYR A 157 9.58 -12.75 -15.31
CA TYR A 157 9.27 -12.58 -16.72
C TYR A 157 7.82 -12.13 -16.93
N LEU A 158 6.85 -12.80 -16.30
CA LEU A 158 5.44 -12.45 -16.42
C LEU A 158 5.13 -11.07 -15.83
N THR A 159 5.75 -10.70 -14.71
CA THR A 159 5.66 -9.34 -14.15
C THR A 159 6.18 -8.32 -15.16
N TRP A 160 7.33 -8.56 -15.78
CA TRP A 160 7.88 -7.67 -16.80
C TRP A 160 6.98 -7.55 -18.03
N VAL A 161 6.45 -8.67 -18.53
CA VAL A 161 5.50 -8.67 -19.66
C VAL A 161 4.23 -7.89 -19.31
N SER A 162 3.69 -8.08 -18.10
CA SER A 162 2.53 -7.33 -17.61
C SER A 162 2.78 -5.83 -17.62
N TRP A 163 3.93 -5.42 -17.09
CA TRP A 163 4.31 -4.01 -16.99
C TRP A 163 4.49 -3.42 -18.39
N HIS A 164 5.17 -4.13 -19.28
CA HIS A 164 5.38 -3.71 -20.67
C HIS A 164 4.08 -3.55 -21.47
N HIS A 165 3.10 -4.43 -21.24
CA HIS A 165 1.78 -4.27 -21.86
C HIS A 165 1.06 -3.02 -21.33
N TYR A 166 1.10 -2.80 -20.02
CA TYR A 166 0.49 -1.63 -19.39
C TYR A 166 1.11 -0.31 -19.86
N THR A 167 2.44 -0.22 -19.94
CA THR A 167 3.10 0.99 -20.45
C THR A 167 2.71 1.29 -21.89
N LYS A 168 2.56 0.26 -22.73
CA LYS A 168 2.07 0.44 -24.10
C LYS A 168 0.60 0.86 -24.17
N GLU A 169 -0.25 0.35 -23.30
CA GLU A 169 -1.66 0.76 -23.21
C GLU A 169 -1.77 2.23 -22.79
N LEU A 170 -0.95 2.68 -21.83
CA LEU A 170 -0.85 4.09 -21.44
C LEU A 170 -0.42 4.98 -22.60
N GLU A 171 0.65 4.60 -23.31
CA GLU A 171 1.14 5.34 -24.48
C GLU A 171 0.10 5.42 -25.60
N ALA A 172 -0.62 4.33 -25.86
CA ALA A 172 -1.67 4.28 -26.88
C ALA A 172 -2.89 5.16 -26.53
N ASN A 173 -3.24 5.22 -25.24
CA ASN A 173 -4.38 6.02 -24.77
C ASN A 173 -4.00 7.48 -24.45
N GLY A 174 -2.70 7.81 -24.38
CA GLY A 174 -2.21 9.12 -23.99
C GLY A 174 -2.55 9.50 -22.53
N THR A 175 -2.82 8.51 -21.69
CA THR A 175 -3.25 8.70 -20.29
C THR A 175 -2.04 8.68 -19.36
N ILE A 176 -1.99 9.63 -18.43
CA ILE A 176 -0.98 9.63 -17.36
C ILE A 176 -1.52 8.80 -16.18
N PRO A 177 -0.73 7.88 -15.61
CA PRO A 177 -1.12 7.16 -14.41
C PRO A 177 -1.42 8.09 -13.23
N GLU A 178 -2.49 7.80 -12.46
CA GLU A 178 -2.93 8.64 -11.34
C GLU A 178 -1.84 8.93 -10.29
N HIS A 179 -0.98 7.94 -10.01
CA HIS A 179 0.11 8.11 -9.05
C HIS A 179 1.15 9.15 -9.52
N ILE A 180 1.40 9.23 -10.83
CA ILE A 180 2.27 10.24 -11.44
C ILE A 180 1.58 11.60 -11.44
N GLU A 181 0.30 11.67 -11.81
CA GLU A 181 -0.46 12.92 -11.74
C GLU A 181 -0.48 13.51 -10.33
N ARG A 182 -0.61 12.65 -9.31
CA ARG A 182 -0.56 13.05 -7.92
C ARG A 182 0.82 13.57 -7.51
N GLU A 183 1.88 12.93 -7.96
CA GLU A 183 3.26 13.37 -7.71
C GLU A 183 3.51 14.73 -8.34
N MET A 184 3.12 14.93 -9.60
CA MET A 184 3.21 16.23 -10.28
C MET A 184 2.47 17.32 -9.51
N LYS A 185 1.23 17.09 -9.07
CA LYS A 185 0.49 18.06 -8.23
C LYS A 185 1.18 18.33 -6.89
N SER A 186 1.78 17.30 -6.30
CA SER A 186 2.55 17.47 -5.06
C SER A 186 3.79 18.33 -5.27
N GLU A 187 4.49 18.17 -6.38
CA GLU A 187 5.66 18.98 -6.73
C GLU A 187 5.26 20.43 -7.00
N GLU A 188 4.15 20.65 -7.71
CA GLU A 188 3.55 21.97 -7.91
C GLU A 188 3.26 22.67 -6.57
N GLN A 189 2.62 21.97 -5.62
CA GLN A 189 2.35 22.53 -4.29
C GLN A 189 3.61 22.85 -3.49
N ILE A 190 4.66 22.03 -3.62
CA ILE A 190 5.95 22.30 -2.99
C ILE A 190 6.59 23.55 -3.61
N ALA A 191 6.54 23.69 -4.94
CA ALA A 191 7.05 24.86 -5.65
C ALA A 191 6.29 26.16 -5.26
N GLU A 192 5.00 26.05 -4.99
CA GLU A 192 4.16 27.13 -4.47
C GLU A 192 4.35 27.40 -2.96
N GLY A 193 5.17 26.63 -2.26
CA GLY A 193 5.42 26.76 -0.82
C GLY A 193 4.29 26.24 0.08
N LYS A 194 3.29 25.55 -0.48
CA LYS A 194 2.14 24.98 0.24
C LYS A 194 2.45 23.63 0.90
N GLY A 195 3.64 23.08 0.68
CA GLY A 195 4.08 21.78 1.20
C GLY A 195 3.66 20.62 0.30
N ARG A 196 3.87 19.38 0.76
CA ARG A 196 3.55 18.16 -0.01
C ARG A 196 2.04 17.93 -0.05
N PHE A 197 1.50 17.57 -1.22
CA PHE A 197 0.08 17.22 -1.35
C PHE A 197 -0.24 15.93 -0.58
N ILE A 198 -1.08 16.03 0.45
CA ILE A 198 -1.59 14.89 1.21
C ILE A 198 -3.10 14.80 1.00
N TYR A 199 -3.50 13.82 0.18
CA TYR A 199 -4.91 13.51 -0.07
C TYR A 199 -5.68 13.27 1.24
N GLY A 200 -6.85 13.90 1.40
CA GLY A 200 -7.71 13.80 2.59
C GLY A 200 -7.28 14.65 3.79
N LYS A 201 -6.22 15.45 3.65
CA LYS A 201 -5.72 16.38 4.67
C LYS A 201 -5.73 17.84 4.22
N GLU A 202 -6.45 18.17 3.15
CA GLU A 202 -6.76 19.56 2.85
C GLU A 202 -7.40 20.18 4.08
N LYS A 203 -6.80 21.29 4.56
CA LYS A 203 -7.37 22.06 5.66
C LYS A 203 -8.73 22.56 5.15
N VAL A 204 -9.81 21.88 5.53
CA VAL A 204 -11.17 22.37 5.29
C VAL A 204 -11.25 23.74 5.97
N PRO A 205 -11.44 24.84 5.23
CA PRO A 205 -11.68 26.13 5.85
C PRO A 205 -12.84 26.00 6.83
N ALA A 206 -12.71 26.59 8.02
CA ALA A 206 -13.81 26.59 8.99
C ALA A 206 -15.04 27.24 8.35
N LEU A 207 -16.22 26.66 8.57
CA LEU A 207 -17.48 27.21 8.10
C LEU A 207 -17.63 28.66 8.56
N VAL A 208 -17.80 29.57 7.59
CA VAL A 208 -18.03 30.99 7.86
C VAL A 208 -19.52 31.18 8.19
N ALA A 209 -19.83 31.79 9.35
CA ALA A 209 -21.19 32.04 9.82
C ALA A 209 -22.11 30.80 9.79
N PRO A 210 -21.81 29.75 10.60
CA PRO A 210 -22.64 28.55 10.71
C PRO A 210 -24.05 28.82 11.28
N GLU A 211 -24.25 29.96 11.94
CA GLU A 211 -25.54 30.44 12.46
C GLU A 211 -26.44 31.13 11.42
N ASP A 212 -25.97 31.34 10.18
CA ASP A 212 -26.75 32.00 9.12
C ASP A 212 -27.97 31.15 8.73
N GLU A 213 -29.11 31.79 8.48
CA GLU A 213 -30.35 31.13 8.04
C GLU A 213 -30.13 30.32 6.75
N ALA A 214 -29.20 30.76 5.89
CA ALA A 214 -28.81 30.05 4.67
C ALA A 214 -28.23 28.64 4.95
N PHE A 215 -27.61 28.41 6.11
CA PHE A 215 -27.15 27.08 6.51
C PHE A 215 -28.34 26.13 6.72
N SER A 216 -29.42 26.62 7.33
CA SER A 216 -30.64 25.82 7.52
C SER A 216 -31.33 25.47 6.20
N VAL A 217 -31.32 26.38 5.23
CA VAL A 217 -31.83 26.14 3.86
C VAL A 217 -30.98 25.09 3.15
N THR A 218 -29.65 25.18 3.28
CA THR A 218 -28.69 24.21 2.73
C THR A 218 -28.89 22.80 3.32
N MET A 219 -29.21 22.72 4.62
CA MET A 219 -29.55 21.46 5.30
C MET A 219 -30.89 20.89 4.81
N LYS A 220 -31.93 21.73 4.70
CA LYS A 220 -33.26 21.35 4.20
C LYS A 220 -33.21 20.85 2.76
N ALA A 221 -32.37 21.45 1.93
CA ALA A 221 -32.12 21.06 0.54
C ALA A 221 -31.23 19.81 0.40
N GLN A 222 -30.77 19.24 1.51
CA GLN A 222 -29.89 18.06 1.57
C GLN A 222 -28.57 18.23 0.81
N CYS A 223 -28.08 19.47 0.62
CA CYS A 223 -26.82 19.73 -0.07
C CYS A 223 -25.63 19.02 0.62
N ILE A 224 -25.68 18.91 1.94
CA ILE A 224 -24.65 18.21 2.75
C ILE A 224 -24.55 16.71 2.48
N ALA A 225 -25.58 16.07 1.91
CA ALA A 225 -25.53 14.66 1.56
C ALA A 225 -24.49 14.39 0.47
N CYS A 226 -24.26 15.37 -0.41
CA CYS A 226 -23.25 15.28 -1.46
C CYS A 226 -22.01 16.09 -1.13
N HIS A 227 -22.12 17.25 -0.47
CA HIS A 227 -21.00 18.17 -0.24
C HIS A 227 -20.37 18.07 1.15
N GLY A 228 -20.85 17.17 2.02
CA GLY A 228 -20.33 16.98 3.38
C GLY A 228 -20.91 17.96 4.39
N THR A 229 -20.92 17.57 5.67
CA THR A 229 -21.52 18.36 6.77
C THR A 229 -20.80 19.68 7.05
N GLU A 230 -19.50 19.73 6.76
CA GLU A 230 -18.61 20.89 6.90
C GLU A 230 -18.23 21.45 5.51
N LEU A 231 -19.00 21.12 4.47
CA LEU A 231 -18.72 21.49 3.08
C LEU A 231 -17.36 20.97 2.54
N GLN A 232 -16.79 19.94 3.18
CA GLN A 232 -15.49 19.35 2.85
C GLN A 232 -15.49 18.50 1.57
N GLY A 233 -16.65 18.29 0.96
CA GLY A 233 -16.84 17.38 -0.17
C GLY A 233 -17.07 15.93 0.27
N GLN A 234 -17.91 15.22 -0.48
CA GLN A 234 -18.14 13.77 -0.35
C GLN A 234 -18.30 13.19 -1.76
N VAL A 235 -19.54 13.10 -2.23
CA VAL A 235 -19.88 12.70 -3.61
C VAL A 235 -19.73 13.91 -4.55
N GLY A 236 -20.12 15.09 -4.08
CA GLY A 236 -19.91 16.36 -4.73
C GLY A 236 -18.61 17.04 -4.27
N PRO A 237 -18.12 18.02 -5.05
CA PRO A 237 -16.88 18.73 -4.75
C PRO A 237 -16.95 19.48 -3.41
N MET A 238 -15.78 19.79 -2.86
CA MET A 238 -15.65 20.66 -1.69
C MET A 238 -16.24 22.04 -1.98
N LEU A 239 -17.09 22.55 -1.08
CA LEU A 239 -17.66 23.90 -1.16
C LEU A 239 -17.06 24.86 -0.13
N ALA A 240 -16.32 24.35 0.85
CA ALA A 240 -15.53 25.20 1.74
C ALA A 240 -14.41 25.88 0.93
N GLY A 241 -14.40 27.23 0.88
CA GLY A 241 -13.48 28.00 0.03
C GLY A 241 -14.03 28.33 -1.38
N ILE A 242 -15.26 27.92 -1.72
CA ILE A 242 -15.82 28.14 -3.06
C ILE A 242 -15.93 29.61 -3.44
N GLY A 243 -16.09 30.51 -2.46
CA GLY A 243 -16.20 31.95 -2.67
C GLY A 243 -14.93 32.62 -3.22
N ASP A 244 -13.80 31.92 -3.23
CA ASP A 244 -12.56 32.40 -3.88
C ASP A 244 -12.52 32.08 -5.38
N THR A 245 -13.31 31.10 -5.81
CA THR A 245 -13.29 30.59 -7.19
C THR A 245 -14.52 30.99 -7.99
N LEU A 246 -15.67 31.14 -7.33
CA LEU A 246 -16.94 31.46 -7.97
C LEU A 246 -17.56 32.69 -7.31
N SER A 247 -18.10 33.56 -8.16
CA SER A 247 -18.91 34.69 -7.73
C SER A 247 -20.29 34.25 -7.26
N HIS A 248 -20.98 35.15 -6.57
CA HIS A 248 -22.38 34.97 -6.17
C HIS A 248 -23.27 34.52 -7.35
N ASP A 249 -23.15 35.20 -8.49
CA ASP A 249 -24.03 34.97 -9.63
C ASP A 249 -23.76 33.62 -10.30
N GLU A 250 -22.50 33.20 -10.37
CA GLU A 250 -22.12 31.88 -10.88
C GLU A 250 -22.61 30.76 -9.95
N ILE A 251 -22.52 30.95 -8.63
CA ILE A 251 -23.04 29.99 -7.65
C ILE A 251 -24.56 29.90 -7.78
N LYS A 252 -25.25 31.04 -7.87
CA LYS A 252 -26.69 31.11 -8.06
C LYS A 252 -27.12 30.39 -9.33
N GLU A 253 -26.41 30.59 -10.43
CA GLU A 253 -26.70 29.90 -11.70
C GLU A 253 -26.53 28.39 -11.57
N ILE A 254 -25.45 27.92 -10.93
CA ILE A 254 -25.19 26.50 -10.70
C ILE A 254 -26.24 25.86 -9.81
N VAL A 255 -26.64 26.50 -8.72
CA VAL A 255 -27.69 25.97 -7.82
C VAL A 255 -29.05 25.95 -8.53
N THR A 256 -29.34 26.99 -9.33
CA THR A 256 -30.60 27.07 -10.08
C THR A 256 -30.67 25.99 -11.16
N ASN A 257 -29.65 25.88 -12.00
CA ASN A 257 -29.71 25.07 -13.22
C ASN A 257 -29.04 23.70 -13.10
N GLY A 258 -28.29 23.45 -12.01
CA GLY A 258 -27.39 22.31 -11.91
C GLY A 258 -26.10 22.52 -12.70
N LYS A 259 -25.18 21.56 -12.61
CA LYS A 259 -23.90 21.58 -13.35
C LYS A 259 -23.41 20.16 -13.66
N GLY A 260 -23.18 19.90 -14.95
CA GLY A 260 -22.76 18.57 -15.43
C GLY A 260 -23.77 17.47 -15.12
N ASP A 261 -23.30 16.22 -15.10
CA ASP A 261 -24.16 15.03 -14.92
C ASP A 261 -24.42 14.65 -13.45
N GLY A 262 -23.90 15.43 -12.48
CA GLY A 262 -23.91 15.08 -11.06
C GLY A 262 -24.54 16.10 -10.10
N MET A 263 -24.56 17.39 -10.44
CA MET A 263 -25.17 18.44 -9.59
C MET A 263 -26.61 18.70 -10.07
N PRO A 264 -27.64 18.35 -9.28
CA PRO A 264 -29.04 18.55 -9.67
C PRO A 264 -29.42 20.03 -9.71
N SER A 265 -30.45 20.34 -10.50
CA SER A 265 -31.13 21.63 -10.46
C SER A 265 -32.04 21.73 -9.24
N PHE A 266 -31.95 22.85 -8.52
CA PHE A 266 -32.86 23.15 -7.41
C PHE A 266 -34.00 24.09 -7.79
N LYS A 267 -34.09 24.47 -9.07
CA LYS A 267 -35.20 25.26 -9.60
C LYS A 267 -36.52 24.54 -9.39
N GLY A 268 -37.43 25.17 -8.67
CA GLY A 268 -38.75 24.61 -8.32
C GLY A 268 -38.75 23.77 -7.04
N THR A 269 -37.58 23.40 -6.50
CA THR A 269 -37.43 22.77 -5.17
C THR A 269 -37.20 23.83 -4.10
N LEU A 270 -36.41 24.85 -4.42
CA LEU A 270 -36.18 26.05 -3.60
C LEU A 270 -36.80 27.26 -4.30
N SER A 271 -37.21 28.25 -3.51
CA SER A 271 -37.62 29.55 -4.05
C SER A 271 -36.40 30.35 -4.55
N ASP A 272 -36.62 31.30 -5.46
CA ASP A 272 -35.53 32.15 -5.97
C ASP A 272 -34.82 32.92 -4.83
N GLU A 273 -35.57 33.29 -3.77
CA GLU A 273 -35.01 33.91 -2.57
C GLU A 273 -34.17 32.93 -1.73
N GLU A 274 -34.62 31.67 -1.57
CA GLU A 274 -33.85 30.63 -0.88
C GLU A 274 -32.55 30.32 -1.63
N ILE A 275 -32.58 30.27 -2.96
CA ILE A 275 -31.39 30.06 -3.79
C ILE A 275 -30.41 31.24 -3.65
N ASP A 276 -30.91 32.48 -3.66
CA ASP A 276 -30.09 33.69 -3.50
C ASP A 276 -29.40 33.73 -2.13
N LYS A 277 -30.12 33.34 -1.06
CA LYS A 277 -29.55 33.21 0.30
C LYS A 277 -28.42 32.17 0.35
N VAL A 278 -28.63 30.99 -0.25
CA VAL A 278 -27.60 29.94 -0.30
C VAL A 278 -26.38 30.41 -1.09
N ALA A 279 -26.59 31.05 -2.26
CA ALA A 279 -25.50 31.58 -3.07
C ALA A 279 -24.71 32.68 -2.34
N THR A 280 -25.41 33.58 -1.64
CA THR A 280 -24.80 34.63 -0.81
C THR A 280 -23.95 34.04 0.31
N TRP A 281 -24.44 32.99 0.99
CA TRP A 281 -23.70 32.35 2.07
C TRP A 281 -22.49 31.54 1.55
N LEU A 282 -22.64 30.81 0.44
CA LEU A 282 -21.54 30.09 -0.20
C LEU A 282 -20.46 31.02 -0.73
N ALA A 283 -20.82 32.19 -1.27
CA ALA A 283 -19.85 33.20 -1.70
C ALA A 283 -19.01 33.78 -0.54
N LYS A 284 -19.50 33.67 0.72
CA LYS A 284 -18.74 34.03 1.93
C LYS A 284 -17.80 32.91 2.40
N GLN A 285 -17.99 31.67 1.94
CA GLN A 285 -17.11 30.54 2.27
C GLN A 285 -15.80 30.67 1.50
N LYS A 286 -14.91 31.54 1.98
CA LYS A 286 -13.57 31.75 1.44
C LYS A 286 -12.55 31.05 2.32
N VAL A 287 -11.42 30.62 1.75
CA VAL A 287 -10.26 30.22 2.54
C VAL A 287 -9.79 31.50 3.23
N ALA A 288 -9.90 31.56 4.56
CA ALA A 288 -9.49 32.76 5.31
C ALA A 288 -8.11 33.20 4.84
N ALA A 289 -7.99 34.45 4.37
CA ALA A 289 -6.69 35.05 4.10
C ALA A 289 -5.93 35.10 5.43
N GLU A 290 -4.88 34.29 5.55
CA GLU A 290 -3.83 34.51 6.55
C GLU A 290 -3.13 35.84 6.29
#